data_AF-A0A8T2WE94-F1
#
_entry.id   AF-A0A8T2WE94-F1
#
_cell.length_a   1.000
_cell.length_b   1.000
_cell.length_c   1.000
_cell.angle_alpha   90.00
_cell.angle_beta   90.00
_cell.angle_gamma   90.00
#
_symmetry.space_group_name_H-M   'P 1'
#
loop_
_entity.id
_entity.type
_entity.pdbx_description
1 polymer ?
#
loop_
_entity_poly.entity_id
_entity_poly.type
_entity_poly.pdbx_seq_one_letter_code
_entity_poly.pdbx_strand_id
1 'polypeptide(L)'
;MTTHHDAPVFSGALPNIYHHALTFDHLRQFPTFTALPPVDSICIAGPSSYRYIRQDDDLWGRLHTGRLTSGYLSAALGLFEPAAAKRLKLNKSRISHGPLLNAYRHLSQQPYHPSVNGNITEESAAVHNAQITTAFNRSVPSSTSSVFAEGSTIDRKIGIADSGNVPASDPNKNNRRRKKKKTGTAQQHRPAAAGAGGSLAAATSTSFFISEELKLKKARALGSQGLDAVRCAWGTAQESTTLHVLASTGVFQKSEIIEAGLFTMEESVLPKNWGFRPGELPPIGSSPDALAQHQIDPGGVLPRYVQSSVLSNKDGIITGEAVVLSEAALLSRLTLEDTQDSPKLGIDGIEELDRVLEVVEVKNTCPFDYSQQKQGGGKRKKRKFVVCDRGPRSQFDVLWVPQLQLHMLCSQTSSSLLVSRSATRGLRVFRVAADPEFQRLMLCVLRRLYTEHVIPQNVPKKDVFEHMPEHGELLKRIRGGVAKAEVVAEVSGEEASAVLSDLSSGNSGNATKIDCRFFLD
;
A
#
# COMPACT_ATOMS: atom_id res chain seq x y z
N MET A 1 7.23 17.95 42.06
CA MET A 1 5.77 18.00 41.80
C MET A 1 5.52 17.38 40.44
N THR A 2 5.11 16.11 40.41
CA THR A 2 4.78 15.35 39.19
C THR A 2 3.36 15.70 38.76
N THR A 3 3.22 16.53 37.72
CA THR A 3 1.93 16.76 37.06
C THR A 3 1.61 15.55 36.19
N HIS A 4 0.89 14.59 36.77
CA HIS A 4 0.13 13.62 35.98
C HIS A 4 -0.95 14.41 35.23
N HIS A 5 -0.71 14.68 33.95
CA HIS A 5 -1.79 15.03 33.03
C HIS A 5 -2.61 13.77 32.77
N ASP A 6 -3.63 13.55 33.61
CA ASP A 6 -4.72 12.61 33.33
C ASP A 6 -5.55 13.20 32.18
N ALA A 7 -5.05 13.04 30.95
CA ALA A 7 -5.85 13.25 29.76
C ALA A 7 -7.08 12.33 29.83
N PRO A 8 -8.27 12.78 29.41
CA PRO A 8 -9.46 11.95 29.41
C PRO A 8 -9.19 10.69 28.58
N VAL A 9 -9.16 9.54 29.25
CA VAL A 9 -9.04 8.24 28.58
C VAL A 9 -10.42 7.94 27.98
N PHE A 10 -10.64 8.38 26.74
CA PHE A 10 -11.77 7.90 25.96
C PHE A 10 -11.71 6.37 25.96
N SER A 11 -12.78 5.73 26.43
CA SER A 11 -12.85 4.27 26.49
C SER A 11 -14.22 3.78 26.08
N GLY A 12 -14.25 2.61 25.43
CA GLY A 12 -15.47 2.03 24.91
C GLY A 12 -15.31 0.57 24.54
N ALA A 13 -16.42 -0.08 24.24
CA ALA A 13 -16.44 -1.47 23.81
C ALA A 13 -16.25 -1.62 22.30
N LEU A 14 -16.70 -0.63 21.52
CA LEU A 14 -16.78 -0.67 20.06
C LEU A 14 -15.87 0.41 19.48
N PRO A 15 -14.60 0.11 19.17
CA PRO A 15 -13.69 1.08 18.58
C PRO A 15 -14.17 1.48 17.18
N ASN A 16 -14.32 2.79 16.95
CA ASN A 16 -14.70 3.33 15.66
C ASN A 16 -13.45 3.48 14.78
N ILE A 17 -13.21 2.53 13.88
CA ILE A 17 -12.09 2.61 12.94
C ILE A 17 -12.27 3.72 11.88
N TYR A 18 -13.49 4.26 11.76
CA TYR A 18 -13.85 5.27 10.77
C TYR A 18 -13.81 6.69 11.31
N HIS A 19 -13.21 6.90 12.49
CA HIS A 19 -12.94 8.22 13.05
C HIS A 19 -12.16 9.08 12.03
N HIS A 20 -12.78 10.12 11.50
CA HIS A 20 -12.28 10.95 10.40
C HIS A 20 -11.86 10.20 9.11
N ALA A 21 -12.40 9.01 8.86
CA ALA A 21 -12.08 8.26 7.64
C ALA A 21 -12.80 8.85 6.41
N LEU A 22 -12.04 9.06 5.34
CA LEU A 22 -12.55 9.29 3.99
C LEU A 22 -12.65 7.93 3.27
N THR A 23 -13.56 7.79 2.32
CA THR A 23 -13.51 6.68 1.37
C THR A 23 -12.55 7.04 0.23
N PHE A 24 -12.10 6.05 -0.56
CA PHE A 24 -11.37 6.36 -1.80
C PHE A 24 -12.26 7.12 -2.80
N ASP A 25 -13.56 6.85 -2.84
CA ASP A 25 -14.49 7.60 -3.69
C ASP A 25 -14.59 9.08 -3.28
N HIS A 26 -14.47 9.41 -1.98
CA HIS A 26 -14.29 10.80 -1.55
C HIS A 26 -12.94 11.34 -2.01
N LEU A 27 -11.86 10.58 -1.83
CA LEU A 27 -10.51 11.03 -2.18
C LEU A 27 -10.41 11.41 -3.67
N ARG A 28 -11.00 10.60 -4.54
CA ARG A 28 -10.99 10.77 -6.01
C ARG A 28 -11.75 12.00 -6.51
N GLN A 29 -12.48 12.69 -5.63
CA GLN A 29 -13.21 13.93 -5.96
C GLN A 29 -12.42 15.18 -5.61
N PHE A 30 -11.26 15.07 -4.93
CA PHE A 30 -10.47 16.25 -4.58
C PHE A 30 -9.56 16.65 -5.74
N PRO A 31 -9.50 17.95 -6.10
CA PRO A 31 -8.66 18.44 -7.20
C PRO A 31 -7.16 18.33 -6.91
N THR A 32 -6.76 18.08 -5.67
CA THR A 32 -5.36 17.86 -5.28
C THR A 32 -4.92 16.40 -5.43
N PHE A 33 -5.78 15.53 -5.95
CA PHE A 33 -5.53 14.10 -6.09
C PHE A 33 -5.90 13.63 -7.50
N THR A 34 -4.94 13.07 -8.23
CA THR A 34 -5.16 12.49 -9.55
C THR A 34 -5.66 11.07 -9.40
N ALA A 35 -6.95 10.88 -9.58
CA ALA A 35 -7.64 9.61 -9.45
C ALA A 35 -7.45 8.74 -10.70
N LEU A 36 -7.38 7.42 -10.49
CA LEU A 36 -7.53 6.47 -11.60
C LEU A 36 -9.01 6.42 -12.02
N PRO A 37 -9.31 6.29 -13.31
CA PRO A 37 -10.69 6.15 -13.78
C PRO A 37 -11.26 4.76 -13.42
N PRO A 38 -12.59 4.55 -13.53
CA PRO A 38 -13.21 3.23 -13.35
C PRO A 38 -12.61 2.16 -14.28
N VAL A 39 -12.50 0.91 -13.81
CA VAL A 39 -11.78 -0.18 -14.52
C VAL A 39 -12.45 -0.58 -15.85
N ASP A 40 -13.75 -0.36 -15.99
CA ASP A 40 -14.50 -0.58 -17.23
C ASP A 40 -14.18 0.45 -18.34
N SER A 41 -13.56 1.58 -18.00
CA SER A 41 -13.17 2.62 -18.97
C SER A 41 -11.75 2.48 -19.51
N ILE A 42 -10.92 1.64 -18.89
CA ILE A 42 -9.52 1.43 -19.30
C ILE A 42 -9.39 0.23 -20.25
N CYS A 43 -8.33 0.24 -21.06
CA CYS A 43 -7.93 -0.86 -21.90
C CYS A 43 -6.87 -1.71 -21.18
N ILE A 44 -7.09 -3.03 -21.12
CA ILE A 44 -6.14 -3.98 -20.53
C ILE A 44 -5.46 -4.74 -21.68
N ALA A 45 -4.19 -4.42 -21.95
CA ALA A 45 -3.42 -5.04 -23.01
C ALA A 45 -2.11 -5.69 -22.55
N GLY A 46 -1.87 -5.79 -21.24
CA GLY A 46 -0.68 -6.43 -20.68
C GLY A 46 -0.29 -5.86 -19.31
N PRO A 47 0.88 -6.27 -18.77
CA PRO A 47 1.34 -5.86 -17.45
C PRO A 47 1.46 -4.34 -17.27
N SER A 48 1.85 -3.61 -18.31
CA SER A 48 1.91 -2.14 -18.31
C SER A 48 0.56 -1.46 -18.03
N SER A 49 -0.56 -2.13 -18.35
CA SER A 49 -1.91 -1.61 -18.10
C SER A 49 -2.34 -1.73 -16.64
N TYR A 50 -1.72 -2.63 -15.86
CA TYR A 50 -2.18 -2.95 -14.50
C TYR A 50 -2.04 -1.78 -13.52
N ARG A 51 -1.15 -0.83 -13.82
CA ARG A 51 -0.96 0.40 -13.03
C ARG A 51 -2.18 1.33 -13.04
N TYR A 52 -3.11 1.14 -13.98
CA TYR A 52 -4.35 1.91 -14.09
C TYR A 52 -5.56 1.24 -13.43
N ILE A 53 -5.39 0.03 -12.89
CA ILE A 53 -6.47 -0.69 -12.20
C ILE A 53 -6.48 -0.24 -10.74
N ARG A 54 -7.61 0.32 -10.31
CA ARG A 54 -7.83 0.76 -8.93
C ARG A 54 -7.64 -0.39 -7.93
N GLN A 55 -7.02 -0.10 -6.79
CA GLN A 55 -6.69 -1.14 -5.79
C GLN A 55 -7.92 -1.71 -5.05
N ASP A 56 -9.06 -1.04 -5.11
CA ASP A 56 -10.33 -1.50 -4.57
C ASP A 56 -11.15 -2.35 -5.57
N ASP A 57 -10.65 -2.58 -6.78
CA ASP A 57 -11.28 -3.44 -7.78
C ASP A 57 -10.92 -4.94 -7.60
N ASP A 58 -11.87 -5.83 -7.85
CA ASP A 58 -11.67 -7.29 -7.77
C ASP A 58 -10.60 -7.79 -8.76
N LEU A 59 -10.43 -7.14 -9.91
CA LEU A 59 -9.39 -7.46 -10.88
C LEU A 59 -7.99 -7.24 -10.29
N TRP A 60 -7.78 -6.16 -9.54
CA TRP A 60 -6.51 -5.88 -8.87
C TRP A 60 -6.15 -7.01 -7.91
N GLY A 61 -7.12 -7.47 -7.11
CA GLY A 61 -6.92 -8.61 -6.20
C GLY A 61 -6.54 -9.90 -6.93
N ARG A 62 -7.12 -10.16 -8.10
CA ARG A 62 -6.79 -11.35 -8.91
C ARG A 62 -5.37 -11.28 -9.48
N LEU A 63 -4.90 -10.11 -9.89
CA LEU A 63 -3.55 -9.91 -10.47
C LEU A 63 -2.40 -10.25 -9.50
N HIS A 64 -2.69 -10.34 -8.20
CA HIS A 64 -1.72 -10.75 -7.19
C HIS A 64 -1.50 -12.27 -7.15
N THR A 65 -2.40 -13.07 -7.70
CA THR A 65 -2.31 -14.53 -7.75
C THR A 65 -1.01 -14.96 -8.44
N GLY A 66 -0.21 -15.81 -7.80
CA GLY A 66 1.06 -16.29 -8.35
C GLY A 66 2.16 -15.22 -8.52
N ARG A 67 1.92 -13.98 -8.08
CA ARG A 67 2.84 -12.86 -8.22
C ARG A 67 3.43 -12.46 -6.87
N LEU A 68 4.74 -12.27 -6.82
CA LEU A 68 5.39 -11.69 -5.64
C LEU A 68 5.02 -10.22 -5.53
N THR A 69 4.32 -9.86 -4.45
CA THR A 69 4.03 -8.46 -4.09
C THR A 69 4.63 -8.10 -2.73
N SER A 70 4.56 -6.82 -2.37
CA SER A 70 5.04 -6.29 -1.08
C SER A 70 4.53 -7.09 0.13
N GLY A 71 3.30 -7.63 0.08
CA GLY A 71 2.72 -8.46 1.15
C GLY A 71 3.49 -9.76 1.42
N TYR A 72 4.08 -10.38 0.39
CA TYR A 72 4.86 -11.61 0.52
C TYR A 72 6.37 -11.39 0.52
N LEU A 73 6.84 -10.20 0.14
CA LEU A 73 8.26 -9.91 -0.06
C LEU A 73 9.12 -10.24 1.16
N SER A 74 8.78 -9.72 2.34
CA SER A 74 9.58 -9.97 3.56
C SER A 74 9.65 -11.46 3.92
N ALA A 75 8.58 -12.19 3.63
CA ALA A 75 8.53 -13.64 3.85
C ALA A 75 9.37 -14.40 2.81
N ALA A 76 9.28 -14.04 1.52
CA ALA A 76 10.06 -14.62 0.43
C ALA A 76 11.57 -14.38 0.60
N LEU A 77 11.95 -13.25 1.20
CA LEU A 77 13.34 -12.95 1.55
C LEU A 77 13.82 -13.67 2.82
N GLY A 78 12.98 -14.46 3.48
CA GLY A 78 13.32 -15.21 4.69
C GLY A 78 13.56 -14.33 5.93
N LEU A 79 13.05 -13.09 5.98
CA LEU A 79 13.37 -12.15 7.06
C LEU A 79 12.83 -12.57 8.44
N PHE A 80 11.82 -13.45 8.45
CA PHE A 80 11.20 -14.00 9.65
C PHE A 80 11.83 -15.33 10.11
N GLU A 81 12.76 -15.89 9.34
CA GLU A 81 13.55 -17.06 9.74
C GLU A 81 14.46 -16.72 10.92
N PRO A 82 14.74 -17.66 11.86
CA PRO A 82 15.50 -17.33 13.07
C PRO A 82 16.87 -16.69 12.84
N ALA A 83 17.65 -17.17 11.87
CA ALA A 83 18.98 -16.61 11.59
C ALA A 83 18.88 -15.16 11.09
N ALA A 84 17.98 -14.90 10.14
CA ALA A 84 17.74 -13.56 9.60
C ALA A 84 17.15 -12.61 10.65
N ALA A 85 16.11 -13.05 11.34
CA ALA A 85 15.41 -12.27 12.36
C ALA A 85 16.33 -11.88 13.52
N LYS A 86 17.25 -12.76 13.94
CA LYS A 86 18.28 -12.45 14.94
C LYS A 86 19.20 -11.32 14.46
N ARG A 87 19.63 -11.35 13.20
CA ARG A 87 20.51 -10.33 12.61
C ARG A 87 19.83 -8.98 12.45
N LEU A 88 18.52 -8.99 12.15
CA LEU A 88 17.64 -7.82 12.05
C LEU A 88 17.11 -7.35 13.41
N LYS A 89 17.35 -8.09 14.50
CA LYS A 89 16.85 -7.81 15.86
C LYS A 89 15.31 -7.74 15.93
N LEU A 90 14.61 -8.62 15.20
CA LEU A 90 13.15 -8.70 15.25
C LEU A 90 12.67 -9.30 16.59
N ASN A 91 11.46 -8.92 17.00
CA ASN A 91 10.80 -9.51 18.17
C ASN A 91 10.58 -11.01 17.98
N LYS A 92 10.75 -11.79 19.06
CA LYS A 92 10.57 -13.26 19.04
C LYS A 92 9.21 -13.71 18.50
N SER A 93 8.16 -12.91 18.70
CA SER A 93 6.81 -13.20 18.19
C SER A 93 6.68 -13.17 16.67
N ARG A 94 7.62 -12.49 15.98
CA ARG A 94 7.67 -12.44 14.51
C ARG A 94 8.51 -13.58 13.91
N ILE A 95 9.21 -14.35 14.72
CA ILE A 95 10.11 -15.41 14.24
C ILE A 95 9.29 -16.67 13.94
N SER A 96 9.23 -17.05 12.67
CA SER A 96 8.49 -18.22 12.22
C SER A 96 8.94 -18.65 10.83
N HIS A 97 8.88 -19.96 10.57
CA HIS A 97 9.08 -20.52 9.23
C HIS A 97 7.82 -20.48 8.36
N GLY A 98 6.64 -20.31 9.00
CA GLY A 98 5.35 -20.27 8.32
C GLY A 98 5.25 -19.23 7.20
N PRO A 99 5.71 -17.97 7.41
CA PRO A 99 5.68 -16.95 6.37
C PRO A 99 6.40 -17.36 5.07
N LEU A 100 7.62 -17.89 5.16
CA LEU A 100 8.38 -18.34 3.98
C LEU A 100 7.63 -19.45 3.23
N LEU A 101 7.04 -20.40 3.95
CA LEU A 101 6.22 -21.46 3.35
C LEU A 101 4.95 -20.90 2.68
N ASN A 102 4.34 -19.85 3.23
CA ASN A 102 3.19 -19.20 2.62
C ASN A 102 3.59 -18.46 1.33
N ALA A 103 4.70 -17.73 1.34
CA ALA A 103 5.24 -17.09 0.14
C ALA A 103 5.58 -18.12 -0.95
N TYR A 104 6.23 -19.23 -0.59
CA TYR A 104 6.48 -20.36 -1.49
C TYR A 104 5.18 -20.88 -2.13
N ARG A 105 4.16 -21.21 -1.31
CA ARG A 105 2.87 -21.71 -1.83
C ARG A 105 2.14 -20.70 -2.71
N HIS A 106 2.25 -19.42 -2.38
CA HIS A 106 1.69 -18.33 -3.17
C HIS A 106 2.34 -18.26 -4.55
N LEU A 107 3.67 -18.30 -4.62
CA LEU A 107 4.43 -18.28 -5.88
C LEU A 107 4.31 -19.58 -6.69
N SER A 108 3.97 -20.71 -6.06
CA SER A 108 3.66 -21.96 -6.77
C SER A 108 2.31 -21.92 -7.51
N GLN A 109 1.48 -20.89 -7.30
CA GLN A 109 0.23 -20.73 -8.04
C GLN A 109 0.51 -20.20 -9.45
N GLN A 110 -0.34 -20.58 -10.41
CA GLN A 110 -0.24 -20.03 -11.75
C GLN A 110 -0.62 -18.54 -11.73
N PRO A 111 0.24 -17.65 -12.27
CA PRO A 111 -0.04 -16.23 -12.30
C PRO A 111 -1.33 -15.93 -13.06
N TYR A 112 -2.16 -15.06 -12.50
CA TYR A 112 -3.38 -14.63 -13.19
C TYR A 112 -3.04 -13.62 -14.28
N HIS A 113 -3.53 -13.89 -15.49
CA HIS A 113 -3.46 -12.98 -16.63
C HIS A 113 -4.90 -12.69 -17.10
N PRO A 114 -5.34 -11.42 -17.09
CA PRO A 114 -6.63 -11.05 -17.65
C PRO A 114 -6.64 -11.35 -19.16
N SER A 115 -7.80 -11.73 -19.69
CA SER A 115 -8.00 -11.84 -21.13
C SER A 115 -7.79 -10.46 -21.76
N VAL A 116 -6.88 -10.38 -22.74
CA VAL A 116 -6.63 -9.15 -23.50
C VAL A 116 -7.72 -9.00 -24.56
N ASN A 117 -8.32 -7.82 -24.64
CA ASN A 117 -9.33 -7.52 -25.66
C ASN A 117 -8.65 -7.24 -27.01
N GLY A 118 -8.63 -8.23 -27.91
CA GLY A 118 -8.31 -8.05 -29.32
C GLY A 118 -6.89 -7.59 -29.65
N ASN A 119 -6.70 -7.07 -30.87
CA ASN A 119 -5.41 -6.70 -31.47
C ASN A 119 -4.77 -5.41 -30.91
N ILE A 120 -5.15 -4.97 -29.69
CA ILE A 120 -4.62 -3.73 -29.11
C ILE A 120 -3.25 -4.01 -28.48
N THR A 121 -2.24 -3.21 -28.85
CA THR A 121 -0.90 -3.31 -28.28
C THR A 121 -0.84 -2.69 -26.87
N GLU A 122 0.13 -3.09 -26.06
CA GLU A 122 0.39 -2.48 -24.75
C GLU A 122 0.60 -0.95 -24.84
N GLU A 123 1.28 -0.51 -25.90
CA GLU A 123 1.52 0.90 -26.20
C GLU A 123 0.23 1.67 -26.45
N SER A 124 -0.65 1.17 -27.34
CA SER A 124 -1.94 1.81 -27.62
C SER A 124 -2.84 1.84 -26.38
N ALA A 125 -2.84 0.79 -25.58
CA ALA A 125 -3.57 0.76 -24.31
C ALA A 125 -3.02 1.78 -23.30
N ALA A 126 -1.69 1.94 -23.21
CA ALA A 126 -1.08 2.93 -22.33
C ALA A 126 -1.46 4.36 -22.71
N VAL A 127 -1.46 4.71 -24.00
CA VAL A 127 -1.94 6.02 -24.50
C VAL A 127 -3.40 6.24 -24.13
N HIS A 128 -4.27 5.27 -24.46
CA HIS A 128 -5.71 5.34 -24.16
C HIS A 128 -5.95 5.53 -22.65
N ASN A 129 -5.29 4.75 -21.81
CA ASN A 129 -5.46 4.81 -20.36
C ASN A 129 -4.99 6.15 -19.78
N ALA A 130 -3.88 6.72 -20.28
CA ALA A 130 -3.42 8.05 -19.87
C ALA A 130 -4.41 9.16 -20.27
N GLN A 131 -4.96 9.09 -21.49
CA GLN A 131 -5.96 10.04 -21.98
C GLN A 131 -7.27 9.97 -21.19
N ILE A 132 -7.78 8.76 -20.93
CA ILE A 132 -9.00 8.58 -20.12
C ILE A 132 -8.77 9.02 -18.68
N THR A 133 -7.60 8.76 -18.10
CA THR A 133 -7.24 9.27 -16.76
C THR A 133 -7.25 10.79 -16.74
N THR A 134 -6.66 11.44 -17.73
CA THR A 134 -6.67 12.91 -17.86
C THR A 134 -8.10 13.44 -18.02
N ALA A 135 -8.92 12.82 -18.88
CA ALA A 135 -10.30 13.22 -19.10
C ALA A 135 -11.17 13.06 -17.84
N PHE A 136 -10.97 11.98 -17.09
CA PHE A 136 -11.65 11.72 -15.82
C PHE A 136 -11.33 12.81 -14.78
N ASN A 137 -10.06 13.17 -14.60
CA ASN A 137 -9.69 14.19 -13.62
C ASN A 137 -10.08 15.62 -14.04
N ARG A 138 -10.24 15.90 -15.35
CA ARG A 138 -10.80 17.18 -15.83
C ARG A 138 -12.30 17.32 -15.58
N SER A 139 -13.04 16.21 -15.48
CA SER A 139 -14.49 16.24 -15.23
C SER A 139 -14.83 16.29 -13.74
N VAL A 140 -13.87 16.05 -12.85
CA VAL A 140 -14.03 16.27 -11.41
C VAL A 140 -14.28 17.77 -11.18
N PRO A 141 -15.44 18.16 -10.60
CA PRO A 141 -15.77 19.56 -10.40
C PRO A 141 -14.69 20.25 -9.56
N SER A 142 -14.11 21.33 -10.08
CA SER A 142 -13.13 22.17 -9.38
C SER A 142 -13.75 23.00 -8.26
N SER A 143 -15.07 22.98 -8.13
CA SER A 143 -15.83 23.68 -7.10
C SER A 143 -16.35 22.70 -6.04
N THR A 144 -16.18 23.08 -4.77
CA THR A 144 -16.80 22.50 -3.57
C THR A 144 -18.34 22.58 -3.55
N SER A 145 -18.98 22.76 -4.70
CA SER A 145 -20.43 22.88 -4.86
C SER A 145 -20.93 21.88 -5.88
N SER A 146 -21.44 20.77 -5.34
CA SER A 146 -22.41 19.82 -5.93
C SER A 146 -22.08 19.23 -7.31
N VAL A 147 -21.64 17.97 -7.34
CA VAL A 147 -22.31 16.87 -8.07
C VAL A 147 -21.90 15.56 -7.39
N PHE A 148 -22.81 14.96 -6.62
CA PHE A 148 -22.63 13.60 -6.06
C PHE A 148 -23.52 12.65 -6.86
N ALA A 149 -22.97 12.02 -7.89
CA ALA A 149 -23.66 10.99 -8.65
C ALA A 149 -22.78 9.74 -8.81
N GLU A 150 -23.44 8.60 -8.56
CA GLU A 150 -23.05 7.21 -8.78
C GLU A 150 -21.86 6.66 -7.99
N GLY A 151 -22.19 5.88 -6.95
CA GLY A 151 -21.26 5.14 -6.11
C GLY A 151 -21.49 3.63 -6.23
N SER A 152 -20.38 2.90 -6.27
CA SER A 152 -20.30 1.44 -6.12
C SER A 152 -20.49 1.04 -4.66
N THR A 153 -21.13 -0.10 -4.43
CA THR A 153 -21.31 -0.71 -3.10
C THR A 153 -19.97 -1.04 -2.44
N ILE A 154 -19.74 -0.46 -1.25
CA ILE A 154 -18.64 -0.82 -0.36
C ILE A 154 -18.86 -2.25 0.14
N ASP A 155 -18.24 -3.20 -0.54
CA ASP A 155 -17.84 -4.45 0.08
C ASP A 155 -16.44 -4.77 -0.44
N ARG A 156 -15.42 -4.23 0.24
CA ARG A 156 -14.15 -4.98 0.31
C ARG A 156 -14.58 -6.33 0.86
N LYS A 157 -14.71 -7.35 0.01
CA LYS A 157 -14.50 -8.72 0.46
C LYS A 157 -13.15 -8.65 1.13
N ILE A 158 -13.18 -8.72 2.45
CA ILE A 158 -11.98 -8.89 3.27
C ILE A 158 -11.54 -10.34 3.00
N GLY A 159 -11.07 -10.58 1.78
CA GLY A 159 -9.98 -11.49 1.58
C GLY A 159 -8.85 -10.93 2.41
N ILE A 160 -8.36 -11.74 3.33
CA ILE A 160 -7.12 -11.52 4.03
C ILE A 160 -6.03 -11.47 2.93
N ALA A 161 -5.86 -10.32 2.29
CA ALA A 161 -4.60 -9.97 1.67
C ALA A 161 -3.66 -9.72 2.84
N ASP A 162 -2.65 -10.58 2.91
CA ASP A 162 -1.66 -10.70 3.97
C ASP A 162 -0.88 -9.39 4.13
N SER A 163 -1.51 -8.41 4.80
CA SER A 163 -0.78 -7.37 5.51
C SER A 163 -0.06 -8.10 6.63
N GLY A 164 1.25 -8.31 6.46
CA GLY A 164 2.11 -9.19 7.27
C GLY A 164 2.10 -8.95 8.78
N ASN A 165 0.98 -9.25 9.41
CA ASN A 165 0.74 -9.26 10.84
C ASN A 165 0.45 -10.71 11.21
N VAL A 166 1.54 -11.45 11.43
CA VAL A 166 1.51 -12.85 11.87
C VAL A 166 0.73 -12.91 13.20
N PRO A 167 -0.37 -13.67 13.31
CA PRO A 167 -1.03 -13.87 14.58
C PRO A 167 -0.08 -14.59 15.54
N ALA A 168 -0.04 -14.09 16.78
CA ALA A 168 0.73 -14.66 17.87
C ALA A 168 0.43 -16.15 18.05
N SER A 169 1.50 -16.92 18.23
CA SER A 169 1.51 -18.33 18.63
C SER A 169 0.53 -18.63 19.76
N ASP A 170 -0.34 -19.62 19.55
CA ASP A 170 -1.23 -20.22 20.54
C ASP A 170 -0.42 -20.83 21.72
N PRO A 171 -0.56 -20.33 22.95
CA PRO A 171 0.12 -20.90 24.11
C PRO A 171 -0.89 -21.69 24.95
N ASN A 172 -1.37 -22.85 24.48
CA ASN A 172 -1.93 -23.85 25.41
C ASN A 172 -2.07 -25.28 24.87
N LYS A 173 -0.94 -25.98 24.74
CA LYS A 173 -0.94 -27.45 24.88
C LYS A 173 -0.66 -27.80 26.33
N ASN A 174 -1.72 -27.92 27.13
CA ASN A 174 -1.81 -28.84 28.27
C ASN A 174 -3.20 -28.76 28.91
N ASN A 175 -4.11 -29.64 28.52
CA ASN A 175 -4.93 -30.34 29.51
C ASN A 175 -5.55 -31.61 28.91
N ARG A 176 -4.99 -32.74 29.34
CA ARG A 176 -5.52 -34.08 29.15
C ARG A 176 -6.82 -34.24 29.97
N ARG A 177 -7.72 -35.05 29.39
CA ARG A 177 -8.76 -35.88 30.05
C ARG A 177 -9.95 -35.15 30.68
N ARG A 178 -11.08 -35.21 29.98
CA ARG A 178 -12.29 -35.88 30.52
C ARG A 178 -13.23 -36.32 29.38
N LYS A 179 -13.41 -37.64 29.30
CA LYS A 179 -14.41 -38.33 28.47
C LYS A 179 -15.81 -37.88 28.86
N LYS A 180 -16.66 -37.52 27.89
CA LYS A 180 -18.05 -37.99 27.87
C LYS A 180 -18.65 -37.98 26.47
N LYS A 181 -19.05 -39.20 26.10
CA LYS A 181 -19.77 -39.75 24.95
C LYS A 181 -21.12 -39.02 24.72
N LYS A 182 -21.45 -38.68 23.46
CA LYS A 182 -22.61 -39.22 22.72
C LYS A 182 -22.93 -38.42 21.43
N THR A 183 -23.15 -39.20 20.35
CA THR A 183 -24.09 -39.03 19.22
C THR A 183 -24.03 -37.71 18.43
N GLY A 184 -23.72 -37.65 17.13
CA GLY A 184 -23.90 -38.63 16.06
C GLY A 184 -25.10 -38.24 15.20
N THR A 185 -24.88 -37.47 14.13
CA THR A 185 -25.71 -37.45 12.92
C THR A 185 -24.92 -36.83 11.77
N ALA A 186 -24.88 -37.57 10.67
CA ALA A 186 -24.31 -37.20 9.39
C ALA A 186 -25.41 -36.61 8.49
N GLN A 187 -25.07 -35.66 7.61
CA GLN A 187 -25.74 -35.39 6.33
C GLN A 187 -24.89 -34.33 5.59
N GLN A 188 -24.17 -34.69 4.54
CA GLN A 188 -24.57 -34.91 3.13
C GLN A 188 -24.51 -33.63 2.29
N HIS A 189 -23.82 -33.79 1.16
CA HIS A 189 -23.59 -32.84 0.09
C HIS A 189 -24.77 -32.74 -0.89
N ARG A 190 -24.88 -31.54 -1.52
CA ARG A 190 -25.49 -31.19 -2.84
C ARG A 190 -27.02 -30.98 -2.92
N PRO A 191 -27.56 -30.30 -3.96
CA PRO A 191 -27.03 -29.24 -4.85
C PRO A 191 -27.98 -28.01 -4.98
N ALA A 192 -27.61 -27.06 -5.85
CA ALA A 192 -28.35 -25.86 -6.23
C ALA A 192 -29.74 -26.13 -6.85
N ALA A 193 -30.69 -25.22 -6.60
CA ALA A 193 -31.91 -25.07 -7.38
C ALA A 193 -32.31 -23.59 -7.47
N ALA A 194 -32.81 -23.22 -8.65
CA ALA A 194 -33.17 -21.88 -9.08
C ALA A 194 -34.59 -21.46 -8.66
N GLY A 195 -34.78 -20.15 -8.52
CA GLY A 195 -35.99 -19.43 -8.93
C GLY A 195 -37.13 -19.28 -7.91
N ALA A 196 -37.35 -18.05 -7.43
CA ALA A 196 -38.68 -17.42 -7.37
C ALA A 196 -38.53 -15.93 -7.03
N GLY A 197 -39.17 -15.09 -7.84
CA GLY A 197 -39.06 -13.64 -7.80
C GLY A 197 -39.69 -13.00 -6.55
N GLY A 198 -39.01 -11.98 -6.06
CA GLY A 198 -39.55 -10.94 -5.20
C GLY A 198 -39.07 -9.60 -5.74
N SER A 199 -39.99 -8.83 -6.30
CA SER A 199 -39.77 -7.44 -6.71
C SER A 199 -39.26 -6.64 -5.51
N LEU A 200 -37.97 -6.28 -5.51
CA LEU A 200 -37.43 -5.26 -4.62
C LEU A 200 -37.24 -4.00 -5.45
N ALA A 201 -38.16 -3.04 -5.22
CA ALA A 201 -38.02 -1.67 -5.64
C ALA A 201 -36.62 -1.15 -5.26
N ALA A 202 -35.93 -0.58 -6.26
CA ALA A 202 -34.63 0.03 -6.11
C ALA A 202 -34.68 1.11 -5.02
N ALA A 203 -34.08 0.83 -3.87
CA ALA A 203 -33.77 1.83 -2.86
C ALA A 203 -32.54 2.60 -3.33
N THR A 204 -32.78 3.63 -4.15
CA THR A 204 -31.83 4.68 -4.55
C THR A 204 -31.53 5.57 -3.35
N SER A 205 -30.64 5.11 -2.47
CA SER A 205 -29.98 5.96 -1.47
C SER A 205 -28.48 5.71 -1.54
N THR A 206 -27.84 6.41 -2.47
CA THR A 206 -26.39 6.36 -2.72
C THR A 206 -25.68 7.22 -1.68
N SER A 207 -25.57 6.69 -0.46
CA SER A 207 -24.77 7.29 0.60
C SER A 207 -23.29 7.03 0.31
N PHE A 208 -22.53 8.08 -0.02
CA PHE A 208 -21.06 8.03 -0.08
C PHE A 208 -20.41 7.73 1.28
N PHE A 209 -21.20 7.77 2.37
CA PHE A 209 -20.75 7.53 3.72
C PHE A 209 -21.06 6.11 4.17
N ILE A 210 -20.17 5.58 5.01
CA ILE A 210 -20.34 4.29 5.67
C ILE A 210 -21.53 4.42 6.63
N SER A 211 -22.58 3.63 6.40
CA SER A 211 -23.78 3.69 7.22
C SER A 211 -23.46 3.36 8.69
N GLU A 212 -24.19 3.97 9.64
CA GLU A 212 -24.02 3.71 11.08
C GLU A 212 -24.17 2.21 11.40
N GLU A 213 -25.11 1.53 10.73
CA GLU A 213 -25.29 0.09 10.88
C GLU A 213 -24.03 -0.69 10.47
N LEU A 214 -23.42 -0.34 9.33
CA LEU A 214 -22.21 -0.99 8.84
C LEU A 214 -21.03 -0.72 9.78
N LYS A 215 -20.87 0.52 10.27
CA LYS A 215 -19.87 0.88 11.27
C LYS A 215 -20.03 0.03 12.54
N LEU A 216 -21.25 -0.07 13.08
CA LEU A 216 -21.56 -0.84 14.28
C LEU A 216 -21.29 -2.34 14.08
N LYS A 217 -21.75 -2.91 12.96
CA LYS A 217 -21.50 -4.32 12.60
C LYS A 217 -20.00 -4.60 12.53
N LYS A 218 -19.24 -3.71 11.89
CA LYS A 218 -17.79 -3.83 11.74
C LYS A 218 -17.06 -3.70 13.07
N ALA A 219 -17.40 -2.71 13.89
CA ALA A 219 -16.81 -2.49 15.20
C ALA A 219 -17.04 -3.67 16.15
N ARG A 220 -18.25 -4.26 16.14
CA ARG A 220 -18.56 -5.48 16.92
C ARG A 220 -17.71 -6.67 16.47
N ALA A 221 -17.62 -6.90 15.16
CA ALA A 221 -16.83 -8.00 14.61
C ALA A 221 -15.35 -7.85 14.99
N LEU A 222 -14.75 -6.67 14.78
CA LEU A 222 -13.34 -6.41 15.10
C LEU A 222 -13.07 -6.46 16.60
N GLY A 223 -13.96 -5.90 17.42
CA GLY A 223 -13.85 -5.94 18.88
C GLY A 223 -13.78 -7.37 19.42
N SER A 224 -14.45 -8.33 18.76
CA SER A 224 -14.40 -9.75 19.10
C SER A 224 -13.11 -10.45 18.67
N GLN A 225 -12.49 -10.02 17.57
CA GLN A 225 -11.24 -10.58 17.02
C GLN A 225 -9.99 -10.07 17.75
N GLY A 226 -10.08 -8.89 18.38
CA GLY A 226 -9.06 -8.34 19.25
C GLY A 226 -8.26 -7.19 18.65
N LEU A 227 -7.26 -6.72 19.40
CA LEU A 227 -6.57 -5.47 19.11
C LEU A 227 -5.82 -5.46 17.77
N ASP A 228 -5.19 -6.56 17.38
CA ASP A 228 -4.46 -6.61 16.11
C ASP A 228 -5.39 -6.51 14.90
N ALA A 229 -6.59 -7.11 14.98
CA ALA A 229 -7.62 -6.94 13.95
C ALA A 229 -8.10 -5.49 13.85
N VAL A 230 -8.31 -4.82 14.99
CA VAL A 230 -8.65 -3.38 15.04
C VAL A 230 -7.54 -2.53 14.42
N ARG A 231 -6.27 -2.83 14.73
CA ARG A 231 -5.10 -2.10 14.19
C ARG A 231 -4.96 -2.25 12.68
N CYS A 232 -5.09 -3.47 12.15
CA CYS A 232 -5.07 -3.71 10.71
C CYS A 232 -6.22 -2.96 10.02
N ALA A 233 -7.44 -3.09 10.54
CA ALA A 233 -8.60 -2.43 9.94
C ALA A 233 -8.55 -0.90 10.02
N TRP A 234 -7.98 -0.35 11.11
CA TRP A 234 -7.68 1.08 11.22
C TRP A 234 -6.74 1.54 10.11
N GLY A 235 -5.65 0.79 9.89
CA GLY A 235 -4.65 1.15 8.88
C GLY A 235 -5.27 1.35 7.51
N THR A 236 -6.06 0.35 7.10
CA THR A 236 -6.81 0.30 5.85
C THR A 236 -7.89 1.38 5.73
N ALA A 237 -8.60 1.69 6.82
CA ALA A 237 -9.68 2.70 6.80
C ALA A 237 -9.18 4.15 6.71
N GLN A 238 -7.91 4.40 7.03
CA GLN A 238 -7.33 5.74 7.16
C GLN A 238 -6.37 6.10 6.03
N GLU A 239 -6.17 5.20 5.07
CA GLU A 239 -5.22 5.36 3.94
C GLU A 239 -5.59 6.57 3.08
N SER A 240 -6.81 6.60 2.57
CA SER A 240 -7.39 7.70 1.81
C SER A 240 -7.34 9.04 2.54
N THR A 241 -7.69 9.06 3.84
CA THR A 241 -7.57 10.26 4.68
C THR A 241 -6.13 10.76 4.75
N THR A 242 -5.16 9.85 4.81
CA THR A 242 -3.74 10.22 4.88
C THR A 242 -3.27 10.85 3.59
N LEU A 243 -3.64 10.28 2.45
CA LEU A 243 -3.31 10.81 1.13
C LEU A 243 -3.95 12.20 0.92
N HIS A 244 -5.20 12.39 1.35
CA HIS A 244 -5.85 13.71 1.31
C HIS A 244 -5.09 14.73 2.15
N VAL A 245 -4.79 14.42 3.42
CA VAL A 245 -4.03 15.35 4.29
C VAL A 245 -2.66 15.66 3.70
N LEU A 246 -1.96 14.66 3.15
CA LEU A 246 -0.68 14.87 2.48
C LEU A 246 -0.80 15.83 1.29
N ALA A 247 -1.81 15.64 0.44
CA ALA A 247 -2.05 16.47 -0.73
C ALA A 247 -2.47 17.90 -0.39
N SER A 248 -3.31 18.08 0.64
CA SER A 248 -3.95 19.36 0.95
C SER A 248 -3.16 20.24 1.92
N THR A 249 -2.21 19.69 2.67
CA THR A 249 -1.38 20.48 3.60
C THR A 249 -0.31 21.33 2.89
N GLY A 250 -0.08 21.09 1.60
CA GLY A 250 0.92 21.83 0.83
C GLY A 250 2.37 21.59 1.28
N VAL A 251 2.61 20.53 2.06
CA VAL A 251 3.93 20.22 2.64
C VAL A 251 4.98 19.95 1.55
N PHE A 252 4.55 19.49 0.38
CA PHE A 252 5.32 19.48 -0.84
C PHE A 252 4.67 20.46 -1.83
N GLN A 253 5.24 21.67 -1.93
CA GLN A 253 4.75 22.67 -2.88
C GLN A 253 4.82 22.15 -4.31
N LYS A 254 3.88 22.57 -5.16
CA LYS A 254 3.80 22.19 -6.58
C LYS A 254 3.89 20.67 -6.81
N SER A 255 3.29 19.91 -5.90
CA SER A 255 3.29 18.46 -5.95
C SER A 255 1.86 17.94 -6.03
N GLU A 256 1.68 16.88 -6.79
CA GLU A 256 0.40 16.20 -6.98
C GLU A 256 0.50 14.78 -6.48
N ILE A 257 -0.55 14.30 -5.81
CA ILE A 257 -0.64 12.91 -5.37
C ILE A 257 -1.50 12.15 -6.39
N ILE A 258 -0.95 11.06 -6.92
CA ILE A 258 -1.53 10.28 -8.02
C ILE A 258 -1.88 8.89 -7.51
N GLU A 259 -3.12 8.45 -7.72
CA GLU A 259 -3.56 7.10 -7.42
C GLU A 259 -2.76 6.07 -8.24
N ALA A 260 -2.38 4.96 -7.60
CA ALA A 260 -1.55 3.94 -8.21
C ALA A 260 -2.23 2.57 -8.19
N GLY A 261 -2.21 1.87 -9.32
CA GLY A 261 -2.57 0.46 -9.42
C GLY A 261 -1.36 -0.45 -9.17
N LEU A 262 -1.33 -1.59 -9.85
CA LEU A 262 -0.23 -2.56 -9.75
C LEU A 262 0.85 -2.27 -10.81
N PHE A 263 2.04 -1.89 -10.36
CA PHE A 263 3.24 -1.81 -11.20
C PHE A 263 3.91 -3.18 -11.25
N THR A 264 4.12 -3.72 -12.45
CA THR A 264 4.85 -4.97 -12.65
C THR A 264 6.31 -4.70 -12.99
N MET A 265 7.22 -5.50 -12.45
CA MET A 265 8.62 -5.41 -12.85
C MET A 265 8.81 -6.01 -14.24
N GLU A 266 9.45 -5.27 -15.13
CA GLU A 266 9.90 -5.76 -16.43
C GLU A 266 11.36 -6.22 -16.32
N GLU A 267 11.67 -7.46 -16.69
CA GLU A 267 13.06 -7.95 -16.61
C GLU A 267 13.99 -7.25 -17.62
N SER A 268 13.43 -6.72 -18.71
CA SER A 268 14.15 -5.99 -19.76
C SER A 268 14.79 -4.68 -19.27
N VAL A 269 14.23 -4.05 -18.24
CA VAL A 269 14.76 -2.78 -17.69
C VAL A 269 15.83 -3.02 -16.63
N LEU A 270 16.09 -4.27 -16.24
CA LEU A 270 17.14 -4.59 -15.27
C LEU A 270 18.53 -4.38 -15.90
N PRO A 271 19.51 -3.83 -15.16
CA PRO A 271 20.88 -3.71 -15.66
C PRO A 271 21.45 -5.06 -16.08
N LYS A 272 21.92 -5.18 -17.32
CA LYS A 272 22.44 -6.44 -17.88
C LYS A 272 23.58 -7.04 -17.04
N ASN A 273 24.39 -6.20 -16.42
CA ASN A 273 25.50 -6.60 -15.55
C ASN A 273 25.03 -7.24 -14.22
N TRP A 274 23.74 -7.20 -13.89
CA TRP A 274 23.19 -7.93 -12.74
C TRP A 274 23.08 -9.44 -13.00
N GLY A 275 23.11 -9.87 -14.27
CA GLY A 275 23.26 -11.28 -14.64
C GLY A 275 22.02 -12.16 -14.45
N PHE A 276 20.83 -11.56 -14.42
CA PHE A 276 19.55 -12.29 -14.44
C PHE A 276 19.19 -12.69 -15.88
N ARG A 277 18.73 -13.93 -16.08
CA ARG A 277 18.20 -14.39 -17.36
C ARG A 277 16.67 -14.41 -17.34
N PRO A 278 16.01 -14.25 -18.51
CA PRO A 278 14.57 -14.36 -18.63
C PRO A 278 14.02 -15.61 -17.95
N GLY A 279 13.06 -15.43 -17.04
CA GLY A 279 12.36 -16.52 -16.34
C GLY A 279 13.09 -17.08 -15.11
N GLU A 280 14.23 -16.51 -14.72
CA GLU A 280 14.89 -16.85 -13.45
C GLU A 280 14.27 -16.15 -12.23
N LEU A 281 13.43 -15.15 -12.45
CA LEU A 281 12.73 -14.41 -11.41
C LEU A 281 11.24 -14.81 -11.38
N PRO A 282 10.60 -14.80 -10.19
CA PRO A 282 9.15 -14.94 -10.13
C PRO A 282 8.51 -13.73 -10.83
N PRO A 283 7.24 -13.82 -11.25
CA PRO A 283 6.48 -12.62 -11.58
C PRO A 283 6.47 -11.67 -10.38
N ILE A 284 6.99 -10.45 -10.55
CA ILE A 284 7.07 -9.44 -9.49
C ILE A 284 6.11 -8.30 -9.80
N GLY A 285 5.48 -7.75 -8.77
CA GLY A 285 4.75 -6.50 -8.86
C GLY A 285 4.67 -5.78 -7.53
N SER A 286 4.23 -4.54 -7.57
CA SER A 286 4.16 -3.66 -6.43
C SER A 286 3.00 -2.68 -6.60
N SER A 287 2.24 -2.45 -5.54
CA SER A 287 1.11 -1.52 -5.53
C SER A 287 1.39 -0.47 -4.46
N PRO A 288 2.17 0.59 -4.77
CA PRO A 288 2.36 1.69 -3.82
C PRO A 288 1.01 2.35 -3.53
N ASP A 289 0.84 2.94 -2.35
CA ASP A 289 -0.44 3.56 -1.98
C ASP A 289 -0.77 4.78 -2.86
N ALA A 290 0.26 5.48 -3.35
CA ALA A 290 0.17 6.51 -4.38
C ALA A 290 1.55 6.78 -5.01
N LEU A 291 1.59 7.66 -6.01
CA LEU A 291 2.80 8.36 -6.44
C LEU A 291 2.69 9.84 -6.06
N ALA A 292 3.83 10.48 -5.82
CA ALA A 292 3.93 11.94 -5.71
C ALA A 292 4.68 12.47 -6.93
N GLN A 293 4.07 13.38 -7.67
CA GLN A 293 4.68 14.06 -8.79
C GLN A 293 5.05 15.48 -8.40
N HIS A 294 6.35 15.74 -8.28
CA HIS A 294 6.90 17.05 -7.97
C HIS A 294 7.22 17.80 -9.26
N GLN A 295 6.77 19.05 -9.38
CA GLN A 295 7.24 19.94 -10.43
C GLN A 295 8.60 20.53 -10.03
N ILE A 296 9.51 20.60 -11.00
CA ILE A 296 10.81 21.25 -10.85
C ILE A 296 10.72 22.61 -11.53
N ASP A 297 11.16 23.67 -10.84
CA ASP A 297 11.22 24.99 -11.43
C ASP A 297 12.27 25.01 -12.56
N PRO A 298 11.99 25.63 -13.72
CA PRO A 298 12.95 25.78 -14.81
C PRO A 298 14.26 26.40 -14.32
N GLY A 299 15.40 25.77 -14.63
CA GLY A 299 16.72 26.15 -14.09
C GLY A 299 16.97 25.83 -12.61
N GLY A 300 16.06 25.11 -11.95
CA GLY A 300 16.19 24.65 -10.56
C GLY A 300 17.24 23.54 -10.39
N VAL A 301 17.91 23.52 -9.23
CA VAL A 301 18.84 22.44 -8.90
C VAL A 301 18.04 21.18 -8.58
N LEU A 302 18.24 20.11 -9.35
CA LEU A 302 17.65 18.80 -9.05
C LEU A 302 17.90 18.41 -7.59
N PRO A 303 16.93 17.85 -6.87
CA PRO A 303 17.16 17.39 -5.51
C PRO A 303 18.34 16.42 -5.46
N ARG A 304 19.20 16.51 -4.43
CA ARG A 304 20.45 15.71 -4.33
C ARG A 304 20.23 14.20 -4.52
N TYR A 305 19.09 13.67 -4.06
CA TYR A 305 18.75 12.26 -4.25
C TYR A 305 18.52 11.91 -5.73
N VAL A 306 17.87 12.79 -6.49
CA VAL A 306 17.70 12.67 -7.95
C VAL A 306 19.05 12.80 -8.66
N GLN A 307 19.89 13.74 -8.23
CA GLN A 307 21.25 13.90 -8.78
C GLN A 307 22.09 12.65 -8.56
N SER A 308 22.01 12.01 -7.39
CA SER A 308 22.79 10.81 -7.08
C SER A 308 22.41 9.61 -7.97
N SER A 309 21.13 9.47 -8.33
CA SER A 309 20.66 8.46 -9.29
C SER A 309 21.07 8.75 -10.73
N VAL A 310 21.15 10.03 -11.12
CA VAL A 310 21.60 10.44 -12.47
C VAL A 310 23.12 10.30 -12.60
N LEU A 311 23.89 10.60 -11.55
CA LEU A 311 25.35 10.53 -11.54
C LEU A 311 25.88 9.09 -11.45
N SER A 312 25.19 8.17 -10.75
CA SER A 312 25.56 6.73 -10.75
C SER A 312 25.45 6.08 -12.14
N ASN A 313 24.77 6.75 -13.09
CA ASN A 313 24.64 6.29 -14.47
C ASN A 313 25.80 6.77 -15.38
N LYS A 314 26.75 7.59 -14.87
CA LYS A 314 27.88 8.09 -15.69
C LYS A 314 29.07 7.12 -15.77
N ASP A 315 29.23 6.21 -14.82
CA ASP A 315 30.44 5.35 -14.73
C ASP A 315 30.28 3.94 -15.33
N GLY A 316 29.18 3.67 -16.05
CA GLY A 316 28.97 2.39 -16.71
C GLY A 316 28.26 2.59 -18.03
N ILE A 317 28.92 2.21 -19.12
CA ILE A 317 28.40 2.18 -20.49
C ILE A 317 27.04 1.46 -20.49
N ILE A 318 25.96 2.25 -20.45
CA ILE A 318 24.64 1.86 -20.94
C ILE A 318 24.37 2.78 -22.11
N THR A 319 24.58 2.24 -23.31
CA THR A 319 24.02 2.80 -24.52
C THR A 319 22.50 2.77 -24.41
N GLY A 320 21.89 3.94 -24.20
CA GLY A 320 20.46 4.20 -24.38
C GLY A 320 19.59 4.01 -23.13
N GLU A 321 18.90 5.09 -22.74
CA GLU A 321 17.60 5.06 -22.04
C GLU A 321 17.57 4.58 -20.58
N ALA A 322 18.29 5.28 -19.69
CA ALA A 322 17.81 5.40 -18.31
C ALA A 322 16.68 6.43 -18.29
N VAL A 323 15.47 5.98 -18.63
CA VAL A 323 14.32 6.87 -18.78
C VAL A 323 13.86 7.33 -17.40
N VAL A 324 14.27 8.53 -17.01
CA VAL A 324 13.48 9.31 -16.07
C VAL A 324 12.22 9.69 -16.82
N LEU A 325 11.21 8.84 -16.72
CA LEU A 325 9.94 9.04 -17.39
C LEU A 325 9.24 10.26 -16.78
N SER A 326 9.44 11.43 -17.38
CA SER A 326 8.37 12.41 -17.36
C SER A 326 7.20 11.78 -18.11
N GLU A 327 5.98 11.91 -17.60
CA GLU A 327 4.77 11.50 -18.32
C GLU A 327 4.73 12.15 -19.73
N ALA A 328 5.33 13.34 -19.85
CA ALA A 328 5.58 14.03 -21.10
C ALA A 328 6.59 13.31 -22.02
N ALA A 329 7.63 12.63 -21.53
CA ALA A 329 8.55 11.82 -22.34
C ALA A 329 7.92 10.49 -22.79
N LEU A 330 6.99 9.95 -21.98
CA LEU A 330 6.17 8.81 -22.37
C LEU A 330 5.11 9.23 -23.41
N LEU A 331 4.53 10.44 -23.30
CA LEU A 331 3.54 10.98 -24.25
C LEU A 331 4.17 11.59 -25.53
N SER A 332 5.34 12.23 -25.45
CA SER A 332 6.00 12.90 -26.59
C SER A 332 6.64 11.90 -27.55
N ARG A 333 7.05 10.72 -27.05
CA ARG A 333 7.46 9.59 -27.89
C ARG A 333 6.29 8.94 -28.65
N LEU A 334 5.05 9.22 -28.22
CA LEU A 334 3.82 8.61 -28.75
C LEU A 334 3.02 9.56 -29.66
N THR A 335 3.37 10.85 -29.69
CA THR A 335 2.86 11.80 -30.70
C THR A 335 3.90 12.01 -31.79
N LEU A 336 3.92 11.13 -32.80
CA LEU A 336 4.43 11.49 -34.12
C LEU A 336 3.43 12.47 -34.76
N GLU A 337 3.50 13.73 -34.36
CA GLU A 337 3.11 14.82 -35.23
C GLU A 337 4.32 15.75 -35.38
N ASP A 338 4.81 15.84 -36.61
CA ASP A 338 5.76 16.85 -37.08
C ASP A 338 5.29 18.24 -36.64
N THR A 339 5.77 18.70 -35.48
CA THR A 339 5.75 20.11 -35.13
C THR A 339 7.19 20.56 -34.96
N GLN A 340 7.55 21.50 -35.83
CA GLN A 340 8.89 21.95 -36.16
C GLN A 340 9.54 22.82 -35.08
N ASP A 341 9.28 22.56 -33.80
CA ASP A 341 9.87 23.28 -32.66
C ASP A 341 10.45 22.28 -31.66
N SER A 342 11.64 21.77 -32.00
CA SER A 342 12.43 20.93 -31.12
C SER A 342 12.82 21.68 -29.83
N PRO A 343 12.77 21.04 -28.65
CA PRO A 343 13.30 21.65 -27.42
C PRO A 343 14.79 21.95 -27.61
N LYS A 344 15.18 23.19 -27.29
CA LYS A 344 16.57 23.64 -27.35
C LYS A 344 17.41 22.80 -26.40
N LEU A 345 18.38 22.05 -26.94
CA LEU A 345 19.42 21.39 -26.15
C LEU A 345 20.09 22.42 -25.24
N GLY A 346 19.82 22.35 -23.95
CA GLY A 346 20.63 22.95 -22.92
C GLY A 346 22.02 22.33 -22.91
N ILE A 347 23.02 23.17 -22.66
CA ILE A 347 24.43 22.81 -22.56
C ILE A 347 24.54 21.69 -21.52
N ASP A 348 25.11 20.54 -21.90
CA ASP A 348 25.31 19.30 -21.11
C ASP A 348 24.27 18.16 -21.19
N GLY A 349 23.46 18.08 -22.25
CA GLY A 349 22.89 16.79 -22.72
C GLY A 349 21.95 16.06 -21.73
N ILE A 350 21.44 16.76 -20.73
CA ILE A 350 20.36 16.29 -19.85
C ILE A 350 19.11 17.06 -20.29
N GLU A 351 18.09 16.35 -20.77
CA GLU A 351 16.77 16.95 -20.97
C GLU A 351 16.33 17.63 -19.67
N GLU A 352 15.84 18.87 -19.76
CA GLU A 352 15.37 19.63 -18.60
C GLU A 352 14.27 18.82 -17.91
N LEU A 353 14.60 18.28 -16.72
CA LEU A 353 13.70 17.45 -15.95
C LEU A 353 12.68 18.36 -15.30
N ASP A 354 11.51 18.52 -15.92
CA ASP A 354 10.45 19.36 -15.36
C ASP A 354 9.70 18.68 -14.20
N ARG A 355 9.88 17.37 -14.01
CA ARG A 355 9.11 16.56 -13.05
C ARG A 355 9.92 15.43 -12.43
N VAL A 356 9.62 15.11 -11.16
CA VAL A 356 10.14 13.95 -10.42
C VAL A 356 8.99 13.15 -9.84
N LEU A 357 9.02 11.84 -10.02
CA LEU A 357 8.08 10.91 -9.41
C LEU A 357 8.72 10.21 -8.19
N GLU A 358 8.00 10.20 -7.07
CA GLU A 358 8.33 9.45 -5.87
C GLU A 358 7.21 8.46 -5.54
N VAL A 359 7.56 7.28 -5.07
CA VAL A 359 6.58 6.35 -4.47
C VAL A 359 6.04 6.97 -3.18
N VAL A 360 4.75 6.80 -2.90
CA VAL A 360 4.15 7.12 -1.58
C VAL A 360 3.65 5.85 -0.93
N GLU A 361 4.07 5.62 0.31
CA GLU A 361 3.62 4.52 1.18
C GLU A 361 3.08 5.09 2.48
N VAL A 362 1.86 4.70 2.87
CA VAL A 362 1.16 5.17 4.06
C VAL A 362 1.24 4.15 5.19
N LYS A 363 1.55 4.63 6.40
CA LYS A 363 1.53 3.85 7.64
C LYS A 363 0.76 4.58 8.73
N ASN A 364 -0.50 4.19 8.88
CA ASN A 364 -1.40 4.73 9.90
C ASN A 364 -1.17 4.11 11.28
N THR A 365 -0.88 4.96 12.27
CA THR A 365 -0.77 4.57 13.67
C THR A 365 -2.15 4.50 14.29
N CYS A 366 -2.56 3.29 14.69
CA CYS A 366 -3.84 3.07 15.35
C CYS A 366 -3.84 3.64 16.77
N PRO A 367 -4.83 4.47 17.14
CA PRO A 367 -4.91 5.08 18.45
C PRO A 367 -5.52 4.15 19.49
N PHE A 368 -6.05 2.98 19.12
CA PHE A 368 -6.69 2.08 20.09
C PHE A 368 -5.67 1.17 20.80
N ASP A 369 -5.89 0.97 22.10
CA ASP A 369 -5.19 -0.01 22.93
C ASP A 369 -6.16 -0.67 23.93
N TYR A 370 -5.70 -1.66 24.68
CA TYR A 370 -6.48 -2.22 25.81
C TYR A 370 -6.22 -1.45 27.10
N SER A 371 -7.27 -1.28 27.92
CA SER A 371 -7.10 -0.73 29.27
C SER A 371 -6.18 -1.64 30.11
N GLN A 372 -5.06 -1.12 30.60
CA GLN A 372 -4.07 -1.84 31.43
C GLN A 372 -4.50 -2.10 32.88
N GLN A 373 -5.78 -1.90 33.24
CA GLN A 373 -6.23 -2.04 34.62
C GLN A 373 -6.13 -3.49 35.13
N LYS A 374 -5.06 -3.78 35.88
CA LYS A 374 -4.97 -4.96 36.76
C LYS A 374 -6.07 -4.86 37.81
N GLN A 375 -6.81 -5.94 38.05
CA GLN A 375 -7.64 -6.06 39.24
C GLN A 375 -7.23 -7.31 39.99
N GLY A 376 -7.00 -7.15 41.28
CA GLY A 376 -6.96 -8.28 42.21
C GLY A 376 -8.33 -8.97 42.23
N GLY A 377 -8.31 -10.29 42.34
CA GLY A 377 -9.51 -11.10 42.56
C GLY A 377 -10.15 -11.67 41.28
N GLY A 378 -9.50 -12.66 40.66
CA GLY A 378 -10.10 -13.84 39.98
C GLY A 378 -11.15 -13.70 38.85
N LYS A 379 -11.81 -12.55 38.65
CA LYS A 379 -12.85 -12.35 37.62
C LYS A 379 -12.24 -11.72 36.38
N ARG A 380 -12.45 -12.35 35.23
CA ARG A 380 -11.99 -11.87 33.92
C ARG A 380 -12.75 -10.58 33.56
N LYS A 381 -12.09 -9.41 33.62
CA LYS A 381 -12.70 -8.15 33.15
C LYS A 381 -13.14 -8.27 31.69
N LYS A 382 -14.28 -7.65 31.34
CA LYS A 382 -14.59 -7.32 29.94
C LYS A 382 -13.47 -6.43 29.42
N ARG A 383 -12.80 -6.84 28.34
CA ARG A 383 -11.76 -6.04 27.68
C ARG A 383 -12.41 -4.75 27.17
N LYS A 384 -11.99 -3.60 27.69
CA LYS A 384 -12.37 -2.29 27.15
C LYS A 384 -11.22 -1.74 26.33
N PHE A 385 -11.56 -1.12 25.21
CA PHE A 385 -10.62 -0.35 24.41
C PHE A 385 -10.47 1.05 25.00
N VAL A 386 -9.29 1.62 24.84
CA VAL A 386 -8.94 2.98 25.23
C VAL A 386 -8.24 3.67 24.07
N VAL A 387 -8.34 4.99 24.00
CA VAL A 387 -7.53 5.81 23.09
C VAL A 387 -6.18 6.11 23.73
N CYS A 388 -5.12 5.71 23.06
CA CYS A 388 -3.71 5.90 23.40
C CYS A 388 -2.94 6.25 22.11
N ASP A 389 -3.23 7.42 21.53
CA ASP A 389 -2.54 7.89 20.34
C ASP A 389 -1.10 8.29 20.67
N ARG A 390 -0.14 7.53 20.17
CA ARG A 390 1.30 7.77 20.37
C ARG A 390 1.87 8.77 19.37
N GLY A 391 1.09 9.14 18.36
CA GLY A 391 1.50 9.99 17.26
C GLY A 391 2.17 9.20 16.12
N PRO A 392 2.63 9.91 15.08
CA PRO A 392 3.37 9.34 13.98
C PRO A 392 4.60 8.56 14.46
N ARG A 393 5.05 7.61 13.64
CA ARG A 393 6.25 6.83 13.94
C ARG A 393 7.45 7.76 13.98
N SER A 394 8.15 7.78 15.10
CA SER A 394 9.34 8.61 15.27
C SER A 394 10.59 8.02 14.60
N GLN A 395 10.56 6.73 14.28
CA GLN A 395 11.68 5.98 13.70
C GLN A 395 11.20 5.14 12.51
N PHE A 396 12.12 4.94 11.58
CA PHE A 396 11.94 4.10 10.40
C PHE A 396 12.14 2.61 10.74
N ASP A 397 11.22 1.73 10.34
CA ASP A 397 11.30 0.29 10.62
C ASP A 397 12.13 -0.45 9.55
N VAL A 398 12.97 -1.39 9.99
CA VAL A 398 13.79 -2.23 9.09
C VAL A 398 12.95 -2.99 8.06
N LEU A 399 11.73 -3.41 8.40
CA LEU A 399 10.87 -4.17 7.49
C LEU A 399 10.22 -3.31 6.41
N TRP A 400 10.30 -1.98 6.48
CA TRP A 400 9.83 -1.10 5.41
C TRP A 400 10.84 -0.97 4.28
N VAL A 401 12.15 -1.14 4.55
CA VAL A 401 13.20 -0.98 3.54
C VAL A 401 12.97 -1.88 2.32
N PRO A 402 12.77 -3.20 2.44
CA PRO A 402 12.54 -4.05 1.27
C PRO A 402 11.29 -3.64 0.48
N GLN A 403 10.21 -3.28 1.19
CA GLN A 403 8.96 -2.87 0.56
C GLN A 403 9.16 -1.63 -0.33
N LEU A 404 9.78 -0.57 0.20
CA LEU A 404 10.01 0.65 -0.56
C LEU A 404 10.98 0.42 -1.73
N GLN A 405 12.01 -0.40 -1.54
CA GLN A 405 12.96 -0.74 -2.62
C GLN A 405 12.29 -1.54 -3.74
N LEU A 406 11.34 -2.42 -3.41
CA LEU A 406 10.52 -3.11 -4.40
C LEU A 406 9.60 -2.14 -5.15
N HIS A 407 8.96 -1.21 -4.44
CA HIS A 407 8.11 -0.20 -5.07
C HIS A 407 8.92 0.60 -6.09
N MET A 408 10.06 1.16 -5.68
CA MET A 408 10.95 1.92 -6.55
C MET A 408 11.48 1.11 -7.75
N LEU A 409 11.75 -0.18 -7.56
CA LEU A 409 12.17 -1.07 -8.64
C LEU A 409 11.06 -1.27 -9.68
N CYS A 410 9.82 -1.51 -9.24
CA CYS A 410 8.68 -1.74 -10.13
C CYS A 410 8.15 -0.46 -10.80
N SER A 411 8.18 0.67 -10.10
CA SER A 411 7.75 1.97 -10.64
C SER A 411 8.85 2.75 -11.34
N GLN A 412 10.09 2.24 -11.32
CA GLN A 412 11.28 2.91 -11.87
C GLN A 412 11.53 4.32 -11.29
N THR A 413 11.19 4.52 -10.03
CA THR A 413 11.41 5.80 -9.32
C THR A 413 12.70 5.78 -8.52
N SER A 414 13.36 6.93 -8.38
CA SER A 414 14.63 7.05 -7.65
C SER A 414 14.49 7.25 -6.14
N SER A 415 13.27 7.52 -5.64
CA SER A 415 13.00 7.69 -4.22
C SER A 415 11.56 7.34 -3.85
N SER A 416 11.33 7.23 -2.55
CA SER A 416 10.05 6.91 -1.94
C SER A 416 9.83 7.76 -0.69
N LEU A 417 8.57 8.09 -0.42
CA LEU A 417 8.05 8.79 0.73
C LEU A 417 7.21 7.81 1.56
N LEU A 418 7.66 7.54 2.78
CA LEU A 418 6.87 6.82 3.77
C LEU A 418 6.18 7.83 4.71
N VAL A 419 4.86 7.90 4.62
CA VAL A 419 4.02 8.81 5.39
C VAL A 419 3.46 8.07 6.59
N SER A 420 3.97 8.36 7.77
CA SER A 420 3.36 7.89 9.01
C SER A 420 2.37 8.91 9.53
N ARG A 421 1.09 8.55 9.59
CA ARG A 421 0.03 9.42 10.12
C ARG A 421 -0.55 8.86 11.42
N SER A 422 -0.97 9.75 12.30
CA SER A 422 -1.79 9.45 13.47
C SER A 422 -3.14 10.17 13.36
N ALA A 423 -4.14 9.74 14.13
CA ALA A 423 -5.46 10.38 14.11
C ALA A 423 -5.41 11.83 14.62
N THR A 424 -4.65 12.09 15.69
CA THR A 424 -4.75 13.35 16.44
C THR A 424 -3.45 14.15 16.51
N ARG A 425 -2.32 13.58 16.08
CA ARG A 425 -0.99 14.19 16.21
C ARG A 425 -0.28 14.37 14.87
N GLY A 426 -1.07 14.49 13.80
CA GLY A 426 -0.57 14.84 12.47
C GLY A 426 0.17 13.70 11.78
N LEU A 427 1.17 14.05 10.96
CA LEU A 427 1.97 13.09 10.17
C LEU A 427 3.47 13.44 10.18
N ARG A 428 4.28 12.43 9.89
CA ARG A 428 5.72 12.52 9.62
C ARG A 428 6.04 11.78 8.33
N VAL A 429 6.84 12.38 7.47
CA VAL A 429 7.25 11.79 6.19
C VAL A 429 8.74 11.47 6.20
N PHE A 430 9.07 10.24 5.86
CA PHE A 430 10.43 9.77 5.65
C PHE A 430 10.71 9.63 4.16
N ARG A 431 11.83 10.14 3.66
CA ARG A 431 12.32 9.88 2.30
C ARG A 431 13.41 8.81 2.31
N VAL A 432 13.34 7.89 1.36
CA VAL A 432 14.35 6.86 1.13
C VAL A 432 14.69 6.81 -0.36
N ALA A 433 15.98 6.93 -0.69
CA ALA A 433 16.46 6.78 -2.06
C ALA A 433 16.54 5.31 -2.48
N ALA A 434 16.41 5.06 -3.79
CA ALA A 434 16.67 3.76 -4.39
C ALA A 434 18.13 3.33 -4.13
N ASP A 435 18.31 2.05 -3.83
CA ASP A 435 19.62 1.44 -3.65
C ASP A 435 19.74 0.30 -4.66
N PRO A 436 20.33 0.55 -5.86
CA PRO A 436 20.41 -0.44 -6.93
C PRO A 436 21.09 -1.74 -6.49
N GLU A 437 22.10 -1.65 -5.62
CA GLU A 437 22.78 -2.84 -5.11
C GLU A 437 21.91 -3.60 -4.10
N PHE A 438 21.10 -2.90 -3.29
CA PHE A 438 20.06 -3.56 -2.48
C PHE A 438 19.08 -4.31 -3.38
N GLN A 439 18.56 -3.65 -4.42
CA GLN A 439 17.58 -4.23 -5.35
C GLN A 439 18.16 -5.46 -6.04
N ARG A 440 19.41 -5.40 -6.50
CA ARG A 440 20.13 -6.55 -7.07
C ARG A 440 20.22 -7.71 -6.07
N LEU A 441 20.67 -7.47 -4.85
CA LEU A 441 20.79 -8.50 -3.80
C LEU A 441 19.43 -9.10 -3.44
N MET A 442 18.38 -8.27 -3.38
CA MET A 442 17.00 -8.69 -3.17
C MET A 442 16.57 -9.66 -4.28
N LEU A 443 16.80 -9.32 -5.55
CA LEU A 443 16.49 -10.19 -6.69
C LEU A 443 17.33 -11.47 -6.69
N CYS A 444 18.59 -11.46 -6.23
CA CYS A 444 19.39 -12.68 -6.09
C CYS A 444 18.76 -13.68 -5.11
N VAL A 445 18.26 -13.21 -3.97
CA VAL A 445 17.57 -14.07 -2.98
C VAL A 445 16.25 -14.60 -3.54
N LEU A 446 15.48 -13.74 -4.23
CA LEU A 446 14.21 -14.13 -4.85
C LEU A 446 14.39 -15.14 -5.99
N ARG A 447 15.41 -14.94 -6.84
CA ARG A 447 15.83 -15.92 -7.86
C ARG A 447 16.06 -17.28 -7.21
N ARG A 448 16.84 -17.34 -6.13
CA ARG A 448 17.12 -18.60 -5.44
C ARG A 448 15.85 -19.28 -4.94
N LEU A 449 14.95 -18.54 -4.29
CA LEU A 449 13.65 -19.08 -3.89
C LEU A 449 12.90 -19.64 -5.11
N TYR A 450 12.88 -18.89 -6.21
CA TYR A 450 12.09 -19.26 -7.37
C TYR A 450 12.67 -20.47 -8.11
N THR A 451 13.95 -20.45 -8.46
CA THR A 451 14.59 -21.48 -9.29
C THR A 451 14.90 -22.77 -8.55
N GLU A 452 15.23 -22.70 -7.25
CA GLU A 452 15.56 -23.91 -6.47
C GLU A 452 14.34 -24.53 -5.78
N HIS A 453 13.32 -23.71 -5.48
CA HIS A 453 12.15 -24.14 -4.71
C HIS A 453 10.85 -24.09 -5.49
N VAL A 454 10.44 -22.93 -6.00
CA VAL A 454 9.12 -22.77 -6.61
C VAL A 454 9.00 -23.57 -7.91
N ILE A 455 9.89 -23.36 -8.88
CA ILE A 455 9.85 -24.06 -10.18
C ILE A 455 9.94 -25.59 -9.98
N PRO A 456 10.91 -26.13 -9.20
CA PRO A 456 11.03 -27.57 -9.02
C PRO A 456 10.04 -28.17 -8.01
N GLN A 457 9.21 -27.33 -7.37
CA GLN A 457 8.32 -27.71 -6.27
C GLN A 457 9.04 -28.32 -5.04
N ASN A 458 10.26 -27.86 -4.76
CA ASN A 458 11.02 -28.24 -3.58
C ASN A 458 10.67 -27.32 -2.41
N VAL A 459 9.99 -27.84 -1.39
CA VAL A 459 9.64 -27.03 -0.20
C VAL A 459 10.92 -26.48 0.46
N PRO A 460 11.04 -25.15 0.67
CA PRO A 460 12.22 -24.56 1.29
C PRO A 460 12.34 -25.01 2.74
N LYS A 461 13.56 -25.38 3.14
CA LYS A 461 13.86 -25.72 4.53
C LYS A 461 13.93 -24.44 5.36
N LYS A 462 13.88 -24.61 6.68
CA LYS A 462 14.15 -23.54 7.63
C LYS A 462 15.55 -22.96 7.42
N ASP A 463 15.68 -21.64 7.54
CA ASP A 463 16.92 -20.88 7.40
C ASP A 463 17.64 -21.13 6.04
N VAL A 464 16.88 -21.41 4.96
CA VAL A 464 17.41 -21.81 3.63
C VAL A 464 18.44 -20.84 3.02
N PHE A 465 18.39 -19.56 3.39
CA PHE A 465 19.31 -18.53 2.89
C PHE A 465 20.46 -18.18 3.86
N GLU A 466 20.62 -18.88 4.99
CA GLU A 466 21.59 -18.51 6.04
C GLU A 466 23.03 -18.43 5.53
N HIS A 467 23.44 -19.36 4.67
CA HIS A 467 24.79 -19.43 4.12
C HIS A 467 24.96 -18.72 2.77
N MET A 468 23.93 -18.02 2.29
CA MET A 468 24.00 -17.26 1.05
C MET A 468 24.68 -15.90 1.30
N PRO A 469 25.84 -15.61 0.69
CA PRO A 469 26.55 -14.34 0.88
C PRO A 469 25.68 -13.12 0.57
N GLU A 470 24.89 -13.19 -0.51
CA GLU A 470 24.01 -12.12 -0.99
C GLU A 470 22.90 -11.81 0.03
N HIS A 471 22.27 -12.84 0.59
CA HIS A 471 21.31 -12.66 1.67
C HIS A 471 21.98 -12.05 2.91
N GLY A 472 23.21 -12.48 3.21
CA GLY A 472 24.00 -11.89 4.26
C GLY A 472 24.25 -10.39 4.08
N GLU A 473 24.56 -9.96 2.86
CA GLU A 473 24.77 -8.54 2.54
C GLU A 473 23.46 -7.76 2.51
N LEU A 474 22.40 -8.35 1.97
CA LEU A 474 21.04 -7.79 1.99
C LEU A 474 20.61 -7.44 3.41
N LEU A 475 20.77 -8.34 4.38
CA LEU A 475 20.40 -8.09 5.77
C LEU A 475 21.20 -6.94 6.42
N LYS A 476 22.47 -6.73 6.01
CA LYS A 476 23.26 -5.57 6.47
C LYS A 476 22.71 -4.29 5.86
N ARG A 477 22.40 -4.29 4.56
CA ARG A 477 21.84 -3.13 3.87
C ARG A 477 20.44 -2.77 4.37
N ILE A 478 19.60 -3.74 4.73
CA ILE A 478 18.31 -3.48 5.40
C ILE A 478 18.53 -2.64 6.68
N ARG A 479 19.50 -3.02 7.50
CA ARG A 479 19.82 -2.26 8.72
C ARG A 479 20.43 -0.89 8.43
N GLY A 480 21.31 -0.81 7.43
CA GLY A 480 21.90 0.44 6.98
C GLY A 480 20.87 1.41 6.39
N GLY A 481 19.84 0.89 5.70
CA GLY A 481 18.77 1.66 5.08
C GLY A 481 17.97 2.49 6.08
N VAL A 482 17.78 1.99 7.30
CA VAL A 482 17.13 2.76 8.38
C VAL A 482 17.88 4.06 8.69
N ALA A 483 19.21 4.03 8.69
CA ALA A 483 20.03 5.23 8.95
C ALA A 483 20.07 6.19 7.76
N LYS A 484 19.70 5.73 6.56
CA LYS A 484 19.61 6.54 5.34
C LYS A 484 18.25 7.21 5.16
N ALA A 485 17.24 6.83 5.94
CA ALA A 485 15.92 7.44 5.87
C ALA A 485 15.95 8.86 6.46
N GLU A 486 15.56 9.85 5.66
CA GLU A 486 15.54 11.26 6.04
C GLU A 486 14.12 11.69 6.42
N VAL A 487 13.94 12.42 7.51
CA VAL A 487 12.66 13.09 7.78
C VAL A 487 12.60 14.35 6.94
N VAL A 488 11.70 14.39 5.96
CA VAL A 488 11.60 15.49 4.99
C VAL A 488 10.40 16.41 5.22
N ALA A 489 9.45 15.98 6.05
CA ALA A 489 8.25 16.73 6.36
C ALA A 489 7.60 16.26 7.66
N GLU A 490 7.00 17.21 8.37
CA GLU A 490 6.11 16.98 9.50
C GLU A 490 4.93 17.94 9.39
N VAL A 491 3.73 17.46 9.68
CA VAL A 491 2.53 18.30 9.79
C VAL A 491 1.94 18.06 11.18
N SER A 492 1.58 19.13 11.86
CA SER A 492 1.00 19.07 13.20
C SER A 492 -0.40 18.42 13.20
N GLY A 493 -0.87 18.03 14.39
CA GLY A 493 -2.25 17.56 14.55
C GLY A 493 -3.27 18.64 14.20
N GLU A 494 -2.98 19.89 14.55
CA GLU A 494 -3.86 21.04 14.30
C GLU A 494 -4.04 21.32 12.81
N GLU A 495 -2.93 21.37 12.05
CA GLU A 495 -2.97 21.55 10.60
C GLU A 495 -3.69 20.38 9.91
N ALA A 496 -3.39 19.13 10.30
CA ALA A 496 -4.06 17.97 9.74
C ALA A 496 -5.57 17.95 10.07
N SER A 497 -5.96 18.39 11.25
CA SER A 497 -7.37 18.52 11.65
C SER A 497 -8.08 19.67 10.95
N ALA A 498 -7.38 20.78 10.66
CA ALA A 498 -7.95 21.91 9.92
C ALA A 498 -8.42 21.47 8.52
N VAL A 499 -7.56 20.75 7.78
CA VAL A 499 -7.89 20.17 6.47
C VAL A 499 -9.18 19.33 6.52
N LEU A 500 -9.35 18.52 7.57
CA LEU A 500 -10.52 17.65 7.72
C LEU A 500 -11.77 18.38 8.22
N SER A 501 -11.59 19.52 8.90
CA SER A 501 -12.69 20.31 9.45
C SER A 501 -13.41 21.11 8.37
N ASP A 502 -12.69 21.59 7.36
CA ASP A 502 -13.25 22.30 6.20
C ASP A 502 -14.30 21.44 5.44
N LEU A 503 -14.11 20.11 5.45
CA LEU A 503 -15.06 19.16 4.89
C LEU A 503 -16.37 19.05 5.67
N SER A 504 -16.36 19.41 6.96
CA SER A 504 -17.52 19.29 7.86
C SER A 504 -18.42 20.54 7.89
N SER A 505 -17.91 21.69 7.41
CA SER A 505 -18.59 23.00 7.39
C SER A 505 -19.37 23.31 6.11
N GLY A 506 -19.40 22.40 5.13
CA GLY A 506 -20.15 22.56 3.88
C GLY A 506 -21.66 22.74 4.11
N ASN A 507 -22.16 23.96 3.86
CA ASN A 507 -23.48 24.46 4.20
C ASN A 507 -24.60 23.94 3.26
N SER A 508 -24.80 22.63 3.19
CA SER A 508 -26.00 22.03 2.59
C SER A 508 -26.87 21.43 3.68
N GLY A 509 -28.17 21.72 3.69
CA GLY A 509 -29.15 21.35 4.72
C GLY A 509 -29.38 19.85 4.95
N ASN A 510 -28.49 18.98 4.46
CA ASN A 510 -28.40 17.54 4.71
C ASN A 510 -26.96 17.12 5.07
N ALA A 511 -26.13 18.05 5.58
CA ALA A 511 -24.69 17.90 5.78
C ALA A 511 -24.31 16.58 6.45
N THR A 512 -23.85 15.68 5.60
CA THR A 512 -23.16 14.43 5.83
C THR A 512 -21.89 14.69 6.64
N LYS A 513 -21.94 14.40 7.94
CA LYS A 513 -20.82 14.65 8.86
C LYS A 513 -19.85 13.49 8.87
N ILE A 514 -18.57 13.80 8.63
CA ILE A 514 -17.45 12.93 8.98
C ILE A 514 -17.59 12.56 10.46
N ASP A 515 -17.40 11.28 10.79
CA ASP A 515 -17.59 10.79 12.16
C ASP A 515 -16.38 11.12 13.03
N CYS A 516 -16.57 11.97 14.03
CA CYS A 516 -15.51 12.41 14.94
C CYS A 516 -15.46 11.55 16.23
N ARG A 517 -16.30 10.52 16.38
CA ARG A 517 -16.32 9.69 17.60
C ARG A 517 -15.26 8.60 17.54
N PHE A 518 -14.54 8.40 18.64
CA PHE A 518 -13.61 7.27 18.78
C PHE A 518 -14.32 5.94 19.12
N PHE A 519 -15.51 5.99 19.70
CA PHE A 519 -16.29 4.81 20.06
C PHE A 519 -17.73 4.96 19.57
N LEU A 520 -18.32 3.83 19.20
CA LEU A 520 -19.74 3.74 18.88
C LEU A 520 -20.52 3.25 20.11
N ASP A 521 -21.76 3.70 20.24
CA ASP A 521 -22.67 3.36 21.33
C ASP A 521 -23.37 2.01 21.14
#